data_AF-A0A9E4YNS4-F1
#
_entry.id   AF-A0A9E4YNS4-F1
#
_cell.length_a   1.000
_cell.length_b   1.000
_cell.length_c   1.000
_cell.angle_alpha   90.00
_cell.angle_beta   90.00
_cell.angle_gamma   90.00
#
_symmetry.space_group_name_H-M   'P 1'
#
loop_
_entity.id
_entity.type
_entity.pdbx_description
1 polymer ?
#
loop_
_entity_poly.entity_id
_entity_poly.type
_entity_poly.pdbx_seq_one_letter_code
_entity_poly.pdbx_strand_id
1 'polypeptide(L)'
;MISTPTALRARLRRTALIVGLVLVTPMLSACTQEDIDWLFAIGEEWGRANGVIDEAGNINYGQAVMQVFGVPSGDSLVDAALDAGSVVANLEDAERLAREGVESGDIAKVEAAIEARTKDWGFHEQKAGLLMAQGDFAGADRAFADSESLVRDQISKGGDCRLLARNIFTHRINALETQLSLQPNDQLRSKAAETQSQLDALAANRSISFCS
;
A
#
# COMPACT_ATOMS: atom_id res chain seq x y z
N MET A 1 54.36 -10.29 1.74
CA MET A 1 53.32 -9.66 0.91
C MET A 1 52.10 -9.41 1.78
N ILE A 2 51.85 -8.15 2.15
CA ILE A 2 50.74 -7.76 3.04
C ILE A 2 49.52 -7.55 2.14
N SER A 3 48.54 -8.46 2.20
CA SER A 3 47.27 -8.29 1.51
C SER A 3 46.54 -7.08 2.10
N THR A 4 46.17 -6.13 1.26
CA THR A 4 45.41 -4.94 1.66
C THR A 4 44.02 -5.36 2.19
N PRO A 5 43.46 -4.65 3.20
CA PRO A 5 42.20 -5.03 3.85
C PRO A 5 40.99 -5.10 2.88
N THR A 6 41.05 -4.40 1.75
CA THR A 6 40.08 -4.46 0.65
C THR A 6 40.10 -5.80 -0.10
N ALA A 7 41.29 -6.38 -0.35
CA ALA A 7 41.41 -7.67 -1.03
C ALA A 7 40.88 -8.83 -0.16
N LEU A 8 41.02 -8.72 1.16
CA LEU A 8 40.52 -9.71 2.11
C LEU A 8 38.98 -9.72 2.16
N ARG A 9 38.36 -8.53 2.17
CA ARG A 9 36.89 -8.39 2.14
C ARG A 9 36.28 -8.89 0.84
N ALA A 10 36.91 -8.62 -0.31
CA ALA A 10 36.44 -9.13 -1.59
C ALA A 10 36.51 -10.66 -1.67
N ARG A 11 37.57 -11.27 -1.12
CA ARG A 11 37.69 -12.73 -1.03
C ARG A 11 36.65 -13.34 -0.09
N LEU A 12 36.44 -12.76 1.09
CA LEU A 12 35.40 -13.20 2.04
C LEU A 12 34.00 -13.13 1.43
N ARG A 13 33.67 -12.04 0.71
CA ARG A 13 32.40 -11.92 -0.02
C ARG A 13 32.24 -12.99 -1.08
N ARG A 14 33.27 -13.24 -1.89
CA ARG A 14 33.23 -14.26 -2.94
C ARG A 14 33.09 -15.67 -2.35
N THR A 15 33.78 -15.95 -1.25
CA THR A 15 33.66 -17.23 -0.54
C THR A 15 32.29 -17.37 0.11
N ALA A 16 31.72 -16.33 0.72
CA ALA A 16 30.38 -16.37 1.29
C ALA A 16 29.29 -16.57 0.21
N LEU A 17 29.44 -15.95 -0.96
CA LEU A 17 28.51 -16.12 -2.08
C LEU A 17 28.61 -17.53 -2.67
N ILE A 18 29.82 -18.08 -2.82
CA ILE A 18 30.03 -19.46 -3.28
C ILE A 18 29.50 -20.46 -2.24
N VAL A 19 29.73 -20.24 -0.94
CA VAL A 19 29.21 -21.09 0.13
C VAL A 19 27.68 -21.02 0.19
N GLY A 20 27.10 -19.83 0.05
CA GLY A 20 25.65 -19.65 -0.06
C GLY A 20 25.08 -20.37 -1.28
N LEU A 21 25.70 -20.23 -2.46
CA LEU A 21 25.27 -20.91 -3.68
C LEU A 21 25.37 -22.44 -3.53
N VAL A 22 26.48 -22.94 -2.97
CA VAL A 22 26.73 -24.37 -2.72
C VAL A 22 25.80 -24.93 -1.64
N LEU A 23 25.35 -24.14 -0.66
CA LEU A 23 24.33 -24.53 0.32
C LEU A 23 22.92 -24.56 -0.27
N VAL A 24 22.62 -23.66 -1.22
CA VAL A 24 21.34 -23.63 -1.93
C VAL A 24 21.24 -24.73 -3.00
N THR A 25 22.37 -25.20 -3.54
CA THR A 25 22.39 -26.23 -4.60
C THR A 25 21.78 -27.59 -4.17
N PRO A 26 22.07 -28.17 -2.97
CA PRO A 26 21.38 -29.37 -2.50
C PRO A 26 19.92 -29.11 -2.10
N MET A 27 19.54 -27.88 -1.76
CA MET A 27 18.14 -27.51 -1.50
C MET A 27 17.27 -27.54 -2.77
N LEU A 28 17.86 -27.35 -3.95
CA LEU A 28 17.17 -27.55 -5.24
C LEU A 28 16.97 -29.03 -5.61
N SER A 29 17.56 -29.96 -4.86
CA SER A 29 17.37 -31.42 -5.02
C SER A 29 16.48 -32.05 -3.93
N ALA A 30 16.04 -31.25 -2.95
CA ALA A 30 15.15 -31.69 -1.88
C ALA A 30 13.69 -31.68 -2.36
N CYS A 31 13.28 -32.79 -2.98
CA CYS A 31 11.94 -32.99 -3.57
C CYS A 31 10.98 -33.75 -2.64
N THR A 32 11.26 -33.85 -1.33
CA THR A 32 10.32 -34.48 -0.38
C THR A 32 9.51 -33.42 0.37
N GLN A 33 8.27 -33.75 0.72
CA GLN A 33 7.39 -32.86 1.48
C GLN A 33 8.01 -32.49 2.84
N GLU A 34 8.74 -33.44 3.46
CA GLU A 34 9.39 -33.25 4.75
C GLU A 34 10.48 -32.17 4.71
N ASP A 35 11.26 -32.10 3.62
CA ASP A 35 12.29 -31.08 3.44
C ASP A 35 11.69 -29.67 3.25
N ILE A 36 10.55 -29.60 2.55
CA ILE A 36 9.82 -28.35 2.33
C ILE A 36 9.20 -27.85 3.64
N ASP A 37 8.58 -28.75 4.41
CA ASP A 37 7.98 -28.42 5.70
C ASP A 37 9.05 -27.93 6.71
N TRP A 38 10.23 -28.55 6.71
CA TRP A 38 11.37 -28.09 7.51
C TRP A 38 11.88 -26.71 7.09
N LEU A 39 11.97 -26.43 5.79
CA LEU A 39 12.38 -25.12 5.28
C LEU A 39 11.38 -24.02 5.69
N PHE A 40 10.09 -24.30 5.59
CA PHE A 40 9.05 -23.38 6.05
C PHE A 40 9.09 -23.19 7.57
N ALA A 41 9.34 -24.25 8.35
CA ALA A 41 9.50 -24.14 9.80
C ALA A 41 10.67 -23.22 10.18
N ILE A 42 11.80 -23.32 9.50
CA ILE A 42 12.95 -22.41 9.70
C ILE A 42 12.62 -20.98 9.28
N GLY A 43 11.99 -20.82 8.12
CA GLY A 43 11.57 -19.51 7.62
C GLY A 43 10.57 -18.83 8.55
N GLU A 44 9.65 -19.60 9.12
CA GLU A 44 8.64 -19.13 10.06
C GLU A 44 9.25 -18.79 11.42
N GLU A 45 10.13 -19.64 11.96
CA GLU A 45 10.85 -19.38 13.20
C GLU A 45 11.70 -18.11 13.09
N TRP A 46 12.49 -18.00 12.02
CA TRP A 46 13.27 -16.79 11.73
C TRP A 46 12.35 -15.58 11.55
N GLY A 47 11.24 -15.74 10.83
CA GLY A 47 10.28 -14.68 10.57
C GLY A 47 9.66 -14.13 11.85
N ARG A 48 9.23 -15.01 12.76
CA ARG A 48 8.70 -14.63 14.08
C ARG A 48 9.78 -13.98 14.94
N ALA A 49 10.99 -14.55 14.98
CA ALA A 49 12.10 -14.01 15.77
C ALA A 49 12.52 -12.60 15.35
N ASN A 50 12.31 -12.23 14.09
CA ASN A 50 12.69 -10.92 13.54
C ASN A 50 11.51 -9.96 13.34
N GLY A 51 10.32 -10.32 13.85
CA GLY A 51 9.09 -9.52 13.75
C GLY A 51 8.54 -9.42 12.32
N VAL A 52 9.01 -10.28 11.41
CA VAL A 52 8.51 -10.40 10.04
C VAL A 52 7.18 -11.14 10.01
N ILE A 53 6.93 -12.06 10.96
CA ILE A 53 5.67 -12.80 11.07
C ILE A 53 5.08 -12.53 12.45
N ASP A 54 3.83 -12.10 12.51
CA ASP A 54 3.11 -11.84 13.77
C ASP A 54 2.55 -13.13 14.41
N GLU A 55 1.96 -13.01 15.59
CA GLU A 55 1.36 -14.16 16.30
C GLU A 55 0.21 -14.82 15.50
N ALA A 56 -0.48 -14.06 14.65
CA ALA A 56 -1.56 -14.54 13.79
C ALA A 56 -1.07 -15.16 12.47
N GLY A 57 0.24 -15.12 12.20
CA GLY A 57 0.86 -15.66 10.99
C GLY A 57 0.87 -14.70 9.79
N ASN A 58 0.57 -13.42 10.00
CA ASN A 58 0.65 -12.41 8.93
C ASN A 58 2.11 -12.00 8.71
N ILE A 59 2.49 -11.82 7.44
CA ILE A 59 3.84 -11.41 7.05
C ILE A 59 3.90 -9.89 6.88
N ASN A 60 4.78 -9.22 7.63
CA ASN A 60 5.18 -7.84 7.40
C ASN A 60 6.30 -7.81 6.36
N TYR A 61 5.93 -7.59 5.10
CA TYR A 61 6.87 -7.63 3.97
C TYR A 61 7.93 -6.52 4.04
N GLY A 62 7.60 -5.35 4.58
CA GLY A 62 8.59 -4.28 4.76
C GLY A 62 9.65 -4.64 5.80
N GLN A 63 9.25 -5.25 6.91
CA GLN A 63 10.16 -5.80 7.91
C GLN A 63 10.98 -6.95 7.32
N ALA A 64 10.38 -7.83 6.50
CA ALA A 64 11.08 -8.92 5.82
C ALA A 64 12.24 -8.39 4.97
N VAL A 65 11.95 -7.38 4.15
CA VAL A 65 12.92 -6.72 3.28
C VAL A 65 14.02 -6.04 4.12
N MET A 66 13.66 -5.32 5.17
CA MET A 66 14.63 -4.69 6.07
C MET A 66 15.54 -5.70 6.78
N GLN A 67 15.03 -6.87 7.18
CA GLN A 67 15.83 -7.89 7.88
C GLN A 67 16.73 -8.70 6.94
N VAL A 68 16.26 -8.98 5.72
CA VAL A 68 17.04 -9.71 4.71
C VAL A 68 18.13 -8.82 4.09
N PHE A 69 17.82 -7.54 3.88
CA PHE A 69 18.67 -6.63 3.12
C PHE A 69 19.27 -5.48 3.94
N GLY A 70 19.08 -5.47 5.27
CA GLY A 70 19.32 -4.36 6.22
C GLY A 70 20.73 -3.78 6.37
N VAL A 71 21.54 -3.77 5.32
CA VAL A 71 22.76 -2.99 5.24
C VAL A 71 22.71 -2.18 3.95
N PRO A 72 22.93 -0.85 3.96
CA PRO A 72 23.16 -0.10 2.72
C PRO A 72 24.36 -0.75 2.03
N SER A 73 24.08 -1.47 0.96
CA SER A 73 25.03 -2.43 0.40
C SER A 73 26.05 -1.73 -0.52
N GLY A 74 25.73 -0.48 -0.92
CA GLY A 74 26.40 0.24 -1.99
C GLY A 74 26.07 -0.30 -3.38
N ASP A 75 25.08 -1.20 -3.47
CA ASP A 75 24.56 -1.78 -4.71
C ASP A 75 23.14 -1.25 -4.96
N SER A 76 22.96 -0.60 -6.11
CA SER A 76 21.70 0.03 -6.53
C SER A 76 20.50 -0.91 -6.56
N LEU A 77 20.71 -2.22 -6.71
CA LEU A 77 19.61 -3.19 -6.74
C LEU A 77 19.09 -3.52 -5.33
N VAL A 78 19.97 -3.55 -4.34
CA VAL A 78 19.58 -3.79 -2.94
C VAL A 78 18.96 -2.54 -2.34
N ASP A 79 19.50 -1.36 -2.68
CA ASP A 79 18.93 -0.09 -2.25
C ASP A 79 17.53 0.13 -2.89
N ALA A 80 17.34 -0.24 -4.16
CA ALA A 80 16.01 -0.24 -4.78
C ALA A 80 15.04 -1.26 -4.15
N ALA A 81 15.52 -2.41 -3.69
CA ALA A 81 14.71 -3.40 -3.00
C ALA A 81 14.30 -2.92 -1.60
N LEU A 82 15.22 -2.30 -0.85
CA LEU A 82 14.95 -1.65 0.45
C LEU A 82 13.95 -0.49 0.29
N ASP A 83 14.13 0.34 -0.74
CA ASP A 83 13.20 1.41 -1.08
C ASP A 83 11.81 0.85 -1.40
N ALA A 84 11.72 -0.20 -2.21
CA ALA A 84 10.45 -0.86 -2.52
C ALA A 84 9.77 -1.45 -1.27
N GLY A 85 10.53 -2.11 -0.38
CA GLY A 85 9.99 -2.66 0.87
C GLY A 85 9.46 -1.58 1.81
N SER A 86 10.18 -0.46 1.93
CA SER A 86 9.73 0.69 2.73
C SER A 86 8.46 1.33 2.14
N VAL A 87 8.33 1.39 0.81
CA VAL A 87 7.13 1.90 0.13
C VAL A 87 5.90 1.01 0.40
N VAL A 88 6.09 -0.31 0.43
CA VAL A 88 5.00 -1.26 0.74
C VAL A 88 4.57 -1.15 2.19
N ALA A 89 5.50 -1.14 3.16
CA ALA A 89 5.14 -0.97 4.57
C ALA A 89 4.44 0.37 4.83
N ASN A 90 4.94 1.46 4.25
CA ASN A 90 4.30 2.77 4.36
C ASN A 90 2.89 2.79 3.75
N LEU A 91 2.63 1.97 2.73
CA LEU A 91 1.28 1.79 2.17
C LEU A 91 0.37 1.03 3.13
N GLU A 92 0.81 -0.12 3.63
CA GLU A 92 0.03 -0.96 4.55
C GLU A 92 -0.32 -0.20 5.85
N ASP A 93 0.62 0.55 6.41
CA ASP A 93 0.38 1.35 7.61
C ASP A 93 -0.62 2.50 7.35
N ALA A 94 -0.50 3.19 6.21
CA ALA A 94 -1.44 4.24 5.86
C ALA A 94 -2.85 3.67 5.61
N GLU A 95 -2.97 2.54 4.91
CA GLU A 95 -4.26 1.87 4.70
C GLU A 95 -4.88 1.38 6.00
N ARG A 96 -4.07 0.87 6.93
CA ARG A 96 -4.52 0.47 8.27
C ARG A 96 -5.05 1.67 9.05
N LEU A 97 -4.29 2.77 9.10
CA LEU A 97 -4.71 4.01 9.76
C LEU A 97 -6.04 4.53 9.19
N ALA A 98 -6.15 4.60 7.86
CA ALA A 98 -7.35 5.12 7.22
C ALA A 98 -8.58 4.24 7.51
N ARG A 99 -8.43 2.90 7.43
CA ARG A 99 -9.48 1.94 7.76
C ARG A 99 -9.92 2.04 9.21
N GLU A 100 -8.98 2.01 10.15
CA GLU A 100 -9.28 2.16 11.58
C GLU A 100 -9.99 3.50 11.85
N GLY A 101 -9.60 4.58 11.16
CA GLY A 101 -10.24 5.89 11.26
C GLY A 101 -11.69 5.88 10.76
N VAL A 102 -11.93 5.29 9.59
CA VAL A 102 -13.27 5.12 9.01
C VAL A 102 -14.19 4.29 9.92
N GLU A 103 -13.69 3.19 10.47
CA GLU A 103 -14.46 2.27 11.32
C GLU A 103 -14.78 2.86 12.71
N SER A 104 -13.80 3.56 13.31
CA SER A 104 -13.96 4.17 14.64
C SER A 104 -14.58 5.57 14.61
N GLY A 105 -14.70 6.17 13.43
CA GLY A 105 -15.11 7.55 13.25
C GLY A 105 -14.03 8.57 13.65
N ASP A 106 -12.77 8.15 13.73
CA ASP A 106 -11.63 9.00 14.10
C ASP A 106 -11.00 9.64 12.85
N ILE A 107 -11.33 10.91 12.62
CA ILE A 107 -10.83 11.68 11.47
C ILE A 107 -9.30 11.87 11.53
N ALA A 108 -8.70 11.92 12.71
CA ALA A 108 -7.27 12.17 12.86
C ALA A 108 -6.44 10.99 12.32
N LYS A 109 -6.95 9.75 12.42
CA LYS A 109 -6.31 8.58 11.81
C LYS A 109 -6.34 8.62 10.29
N VAL A 110 -7.45 9.06 9.71
CA VAL A 110 -7.55 9.25 8.25
C VAL A 110 -6.61 10.37 7.80
N GLU A 111 -6.49 11.45 8.56
CA GLU A 111 -5.53 12.52 8.29
C GLU A 111 -4.07 12.04 8.38
N ALA A 112 -3.74 11.21 9.36
CA ALA A 112 -2.42 10.60 9.46
C ALA A 112 -2.08 9.72 8.24
N ALA A 113 -3.07 8.99 7.69
CA ALA A 113 -2.89 8.24 6.44
C ALA A 113 -2.65 9.15 5.23
N ILE A 114 -3.36 10.28 5.14
CA ILE A 114 -3.14 11.30 4.11
C ILE A 114 -1.74 11.91 4.23
N GLU A 115 -1.28 12.21 5.44
CA GLU A 115 0.07 12.74 5.68
C GLU A 115 1.15 11.73 5.29
N ALA A 116 0.95 10.46 5.59
CA ALA A 116 1.86 9.38 5.18
C ALA A 116 1.92 9.23 3.64
N ARG A 117 0.84 9.55 2.92
CA ARG A 117 0.74 9.41 1.46
C ARG A 117 -0.01 10.58 0.82
N THR A 118 0.63 11.74 0.78
CA THR A 118 0.01 13.01 0.36
C THR A 118 -0.47 13.08 -1.10
N LYS A 119 -0.16 12.07 -1.92
CA LYS A 119 -0.59 11.97 -3.33
C LYS A 119 -1.68 10.92 -3.55
N ASP A 120 -2.12 10.27 -2.48
CA ASP A 120 -3.13 9.23 -2.53
C ASP A 120 -4.53 9.84 -2.41
N TRP A 121 -5.19 10.00 -3.56
CA TRP A 121 -6.54 10.57 -3.62
C TRP A 121 -7.58 9.66 -2.94
N GLY A 122 -7.30 8.36 -2.78
CA GLY A 122 -8.23 7.41 -2.17
C GLY A 122 -8.54 7.74 -0.69
N PHE A 123 -7.55 8.21 0.07
CA PHE A 123 -7.76 8.59 1.48
C PHE A 123 -8.60 9.87 1.62
N HIS A 124 -8.56 10.76 0.64
CA HIS A 124 -9.44 11.93 0.61
C HIS A 124 -10.92 11.53 0.39
N GLU A 125 -11.19 10.51 -0.42
CA GLU A 125 -12.56 9.95 -0.57
C GLU A 125 -13.06 9.32 0.74
N GLN A 126 -12.20 8.60 1.46
CA GLN A 126 -12.53 8.03 2.77
C GLN A 126 -12.80 9.13 3.81
N LYS A 127 -11.95 10.17 3.85
CA LYS A 127 -12.14 11.35 4.69
C LYS A 127 -13.49 12.02 4.41
N ALA A 128 -13.82 12.21 3.14
CA ALA A 128 -15.07 12.85 2.73
C ALA A 128 -16.29 12.04 3.19
N GLY A 129 -16.28 10.71 2.99
CA GLY A 129 -17.33 9.83 3.48
C GLY A 129 -17.53 9.96 5.00
N LEU A 130 -16.43 9.92 5.77
CA LEU A 130 -16.48 10.04 7.23
C LEU A 130 -17.03 11.42 7.67
N LEU A 131 -16.58 12.51 7.06
CA LEU A 131 -17.08 13.86 7.36
C LEU A 131 -18.58 14.00 7.06
N MET A 132 -19.07 13.42 5.97
CA MET A 132 -20.50 13.36 5.68
C MET A 132 -21.28 12.60 6.76
N ALA A 133 -20.74 11.48 7.25
CA ALA A 133 -21.37 10.70 8.32
C ALA A 133 -21.45 11.51 9.64
N GLN A 134 -20.44 12.34 9.91
CA GLN A 134 -20.38 13.25 11.06
C GLN A 134 -21.20 14.54 10.86
N GLY A 135 -21.80 14.75 9.68
CA GLY A 135 -22.57 15.96 9.35
C GLY A 135 -21.73 17.18 8.96
N ASP A 136 -20.41 17.05 8.82
CA ASP A 136 -19.55 18.10 8.27
C ASP A 136 -19.53 18.05 6.74
N PHE A 137 -20.62 18.48 6.12
CA PHE A 137 -20.78 18.46 4.67
C PHE A 137 -19.79 19.41 3.96
N ALA A 138 -19.48 20.56 4.57
CA ALA A 138 -18.52 21.50 4.00
C ALA A 138 -17.07 20.97 4.07
N GLY A 139 -16.74 20.22 5.12
CA GLY A 139 -15.50 19.44 5.19
C GLY A 139 -15.46 18.34 4.14
N ALA A 140 -16.56 17.60 3.98
CA ALA A 140 -16.64 16.53 2.98
C ALA A 140 -16.46 17.04 1.55
N ASP A 141 -17.13 18.14 1.18
CA ASP A 141 -16.99 18.74 -0.15
C ASP A 141 -15.54 19.18 -0.44
N ARG A 142 -14.83 19.72 0.56
CA ARG A 142 -13.41 20.04 0.43
C ARG A 142 -12.55 18.79 0.23
N ALA A 143 -12.80 17.73 0.99
CA ALA A 143 -12.07 16.48 0.84
C ALA A 143 -12.30 15.83 -0.53
N PHE A 144 -13.54 15.86 -1.06
CA PHE A 144 -13.81 15.46 -2.45
C PHE A 144 -13.05 16.33 -3.45
N ALA A 145 -13.03 17.65 -3.28
CA ALA A 145 -12.31 18.54 -4.17
C ALA A 145 -10.79 18.29 -4.14
N ASP A 146 -10.21 17.98 -2.97
CA ASP A 146 -8.79 17.63 -2.85
C ASP A 146 -8.45 16.35 -3.62
N SER A 147 -9.28 15.31 -3.47
CA SER A 147 -9.19 14.06 -4.25
C SER A 147 -9.23 14.33 -5.76
N GLU A 148 -10.22 15.13 -6.20
CA GLU A 148 -10.38 15.48 -7.62
C GLU A 148 -9.18 16.27 -8.14
N SER A 149 -8.60 17.16 -7.34
CA SER A 149 -7.41 17.94 -7.70
C SER A 149 -6.19 17.05 -7.94
N LEU A 150 -5.96 16.05 -7.07
CA LEU A 150 -4.90 15.06 -7.23
C LEU A 150 -5.09 14.22 -8.50
N VAL A 151 -6.33 13.82 -8.80
CA VAL A 151 -6.63 13.08 -10.03
C VAL A 151 -6.43 13.97 -11.27
N ARG A 152 -6.84 15.24 -11.24
CA ARG A 152 -6.60 16.18 -12.34
C ARG A 152 -5.12 16.43 -12.60
N ASP A 153 -4.30 16.49 -11.56
CA ASP A 153 -2.84 16.54 -11.70
C ASP A 153 -2.31 15.29 -12.42
N GLN A 154 -2.80 14.08 -12.10
CA GLN A 154 -2.43 12.85 -12.83
C GLN A 154 -2.86 12.88 -14.30
N ILE A 155 -4.06 13.39 -14.59
CA ILE A 155 -4.54 13.57 -15.98
C ILE A 155 -3.63 14.54 -16.73
N SER A 156 -3.26 15.66 -16.11
CA SER A 156 -2.35 16.65 -16.72
C SER A 156 -0.97 16.07 -17.07
N LYS A 157 -0.57 15.00 -16.37
CA LYS A 157 0.68 14.26 -16.59
C LYS A 157 0.52 13.11 -17.59
N GLY A 158 -0.60 13.03 -18.30
CA GLY A 158 -0.87 12.04 -19.34
C GLY A 158 -1.68 10.83 -18.87
N GLY A 159 -2.26 10.87 -17.66
CA GLY A 159 -3.20 9.84 -17.21
C GLY A 159 -4.48 9.80 -18.04
N ASP A 160 -5.02 8.60 -18.27
CA ASP A 160 -6.31 8.44 -18.96
C ASP A 160 -7.45 8.98 -18.09
N CYS A 161 -8.08 10.06 -18.54
CA CYS A 161 -9.15 10.71 -17.78
C CYS A 161 -10.33 9.78 -17.51
N ARG A 162 -10.74 8.93 -18.46
CA ARG A 162 -11.90 8.05 -18.26
C ARG A 162 -11.58 6.96 -17.24
N LEU A 163 -10.38 6.38 -17.32
CA LEU A 163 -9.92 5.39 -16.36
C LEU A 163 -9.88 6.00 -14.94
N LEU A 164 -9.27 7.17 -14.81
CA LEU A 164 -9.12 7.85 -13.54
C LEU A 164 -10.46 8.33 -12.97
N ALA A 165 -11.34 8.89 -13.80
CA ALA A 165 -12.71 9.27 -13.43
C ALA A 165 -13.52 8.06 -12.95
N ARG A 166 -13.38 6.91 -13.60
CA ARG A 166 -14.03 5.68 -13.16
C ARG A 166 -13.53 5.28 -11.77
N ASN A 167 -12.20 5.26 -11.58
CA ASN A 167 -11.59 4.84 -10.33
C ASN A 167 -12.02 5.75 -9.15
N ILE A 168 -11.98 7.08 -9.32
CA ILE A 168 -12.42 8.00 -8.27
C ILE A 168 -13.91 7.83 -7.94
N PHE A 169 -14.79 7.70 -8.92
CA PHE A 169 -16.23 7.50 -8.65
C PHE A 169 -16.51 6.15 -7.98
N THR A 170 -15.82 5.08 -8.37
CA THR A 170 -15.94 3.78 -7.69
C THR A 170 -15.48 3.87 -6.24
N HIS A 171 -14.34 4.51 -5.97
CA HIS A 171 -13.85 4.71 -4.59
C HIS A 171 -14.79 5.59 -3.76
N ARG A 172 -15.33 6.65 -4.35
CA ARG A 172 -16.32 7.52 -3.71
C ARG A 172 -17.56 6.75 -3.29
N ILE A 173 -18.11 5.92 -4.19
CA ILE A 173 -19.25 5.04 -3.87
C ILE A 173 -18.90 4.11 -2.72
N ASN A 174 -17.76 3.41 -2.78
CA ASN A 174 -17.34 2.50 -1.72
C ASN A 174 -17.20 3.20 -0.36
N ALA A 175 -16.63 4.40 -0.33
CA ALA A 175 -16.48 5.19 0.89
C ALA A 175 -17.84 5.59 1.48
N LEU A 176 -18.77 6.04 0.62
CA LEU A 176 -20.13 6.41 1.01
C LEU A 176 -20.95 5.20 1.47
N GLU A 177 -20.86 4.07 0.79
CA GLU A 177 -21.53 2.82 1.14
C GLU A 177 -21.00 2.24 2.46
N THR A 178 -19.68 2.32 2.69
CA THR A 178 -19.09 1.95 3.97
C THR A 178 -19.73 2.74 5.10
N GLN A 179 -19.84 4.05 4.95
CA GLN A 179 -20.46 4.91 5.97
C GLN A 179 -21.97 4.69 6.10
N LEU A 180 -22.69 4.44 5.01
CA LEU A 180 -24.12 4.06 5.05
C LEU A 180 -24.35 2.76 5.82
N SER A 181 -23.41 1.80 5.75
CA SER A 181 -23.49 0.54 6.48
C SER A 181 -23.31 0.73 7.99
N LEU A 182 -22.51 1.72 8.39
CA LEU A 182 -22.26 2.08 9.79
C LEU A 182 -23.37 2.98 10.35
N GLN A 183 -23.79 3.99 9.57
CA GLN A 183 -24.73 5.03 9.98
C GLN A 183 -25.61 5.47 8.79
N PRO A 184 -26.85 4.96 8.67
CA PRO A 184 -27.76 5.37 7.60
C PRO A 184 -28.08 6.87 7.63
N ASN A 185 -27.82 7.56 6.51
CA ASN A 185 -28.01 8.99 6.36
C ASN A 185 -28.53 9.29 4.94
N ASP A 186 -29.61 10.07 4.83
CA ASP A 186 -30.22 10.40 3.53
C ASP A 186 -29.30 11.26 2.65
N GLN A 187 -28.45 12.11 3.22
CA GLN A 187 -27.45 12.86 2.46
C GLN A 187 -26.36 11.94 1.89
N LEU A 188 -25.85 10.98 2.68
CA LEU A 188 -24.92 9.97 2.19
C LEU A 188 -25.55 9.17 1.04
N ARG A 189 -26.81 8.74 1.20
CA ARG A 189 -27.54 8.00 0.16
C ARG A 189 -27.73 8.83 -1.11
N SER A 190 -28.11 10.10 -0.97
CA SER A 190 -28.26 11.03 -2.09
C SER A 190 -26.94 11.21 -2.83
N LYS A 191 -25.82 11.37 -2.09
CA LYS A 191 -24.50 11.54 -2.70
C LYS A 191 -24.00 10.28 -3.39
N ALA A 192 -24.25 9.11 -2.82
CA ALA A 192 -23.93 7.83 -3.43
C ALA A 192 -24.70 7.64 -4.76
N ALA A 193 -25.99 7.95 -4.77
CA ALA A 193 -26.82 7.90 -5.97
C ALA A 193 -26.38 8.90 -7.06
N GLU A 194 -26.02 10.13 -6.67
CA GLU A 194 -25.44 11.12 -7.59
C GLU A 194 -24.15 10.58 -8.23
N THR A 195 -23.26 10.04 -7.41
CA THR A 195 -21.97 9.49 -7.87
C THR A 195 -22.16 8.27 -8.78
N GLN A 196 -23.10 7.39 -8.45
CA GLN A 196 -23.47 6.26 -9.31
C GLN A 196 -23.98 6.73 -10.68
N SER A 197 -24.81 7.78 -10.71
CA SER A 197 -25.29 8.37 -11.97
C SER A 197 -24.15 8.91 -12.84
N GLN A 198 -23.13 9.54 -12.21
CA GLN A 198 -21.93 10.00 -12.91
C GLN A 198 -21.10 8.84 -13.48
N LEU A 199 -20.94 7.76 -12.71
CA LEU A 199 -20.27 6.54 -13.14
C LEU A 199 -20.99 5.87 -14.33
N ASP A 200 -22.32 5.80 -14.28
CA ASP A 200 -23.14 5.24 -15.37
C ASP A 200 -23.05 6.10 -16.64
N ALA A 201 -23.03 7.43 -16.49
CA ALA A 201 -22.84 8.35 -17.62
C ALA A 201 -21.47 8.15 -18.29
N LEU A 202 -20.42 7.92 -17.49
CA LEU A 202 -19.09 7.60 -17.98
C LEU A 202 -19.07 6.23 -18.70
N ALA A 203 -19.77 5.22 -18.20
CA ALA A 203 -19.90 3.92 -18.86
C ALA A 203 -20.63 4.02 -20.22
N ALA A 204 -21.62 4.91 -20.32
CA ALA A 204 -22.40 5.17 -21.53
C ALA A 204 -21.69 6.06 -22.57
N ASN A 205 -20.40 6.35 -22.41
CA ASN A 205 -19.62 7.25 -23.25
C ASN A 205 -20.19 8.68 -23.39
N ARG A 206 -20.93 9.16 -22.37
CA ARG A 206 -21.44 10.53 -22.34
C ARG A 206 -20.36 11.49 -21.85
N SER A 207 -20.47 12.76 -22.25
CA SER A 207 -19.58 13.81 -21.75
C SER A 207 -19.81 14.00 -20.25
N ILE A 208 -18.72 13.90 -19.47
CA ILE A 208 -18.72 14.25 -18.06
C ILE A 208 -17.86 15.50 -17.86
N SER A 209 -18.35 16.44 -17.06
CA SER A 209 -17.63 17.70 -16.75
C SER A 209 -16.26 17.45 -16.11
N PHE A 210 -16.07 16.28 -15.48
CA PHE A 210 -14.80 15.87 -14.91
C PHE A 210 -13.66 15.81 -15.94
N CYS A 211 -13.96 15.33 -17.14
CA CYS A 211 -13.00 15.17 -18.26
C CYS A 211 -13.06 16.26 -19.32
N SER A 212 -13.89 17.29 -19.10
CA SER A 212 -14.04 18.44 -20.02
C SER A 212 -13.13 19.57 -19.56
#